data_AF-A0A3C2B2Q0-F1
#
_entry.id   AF-A0A3C2B2Q0-F1
#
_cell.length_a   1.000
_cell.length_b   1.000
_cell.length_c   1.000
_cell.angle_alpha   90.00
_cell.angle_beta   90.00
_cell.angle_gamma   90.00
#
_symmetry.space_group_name_H-M   'P 1'
#
loop_
_entity.id
_entity.type
_entity.pdbx_description
1 polymer ?
#
loop_
_entity_poly.entity_id
_entity_poly.type
_entity_poly.pdbx_seq_one_letter_code
_entity_poly.pdbx_strand_id
1 'polypeptide(L)'
;LLKMDFLGLRNLDVITDTVNMVRATKDPEFDIDAVPLDDLRVFELLGRGETLGVFQLESPPMRALLRSMAPTSFDDVGALIALYRPGPMSANMHYDYADRKNARQEVSYFHPDAEELLGDTYGLMIYQESVMRVAQKFAGYSLAEADSLRKAMGKKSREVMAKERSSFEEGCERQGYGRELGESLFDVIAKFADYAFNKSHSYGYGLVTYQTAYLKAHFPVEYLACLLTSVKSNLDKAAVYLSDARGMGVKVLTPDINRSVMDFAALTPAEVPVDVELPHHSPGAITFGLSAIRNVGEGLVDLLLKERDANGPFDSFHDFAERVPEQVLNKRTVESLIKAGAFDSLGHPRKGLLMVFEQIIDTTVVRRRERDQGVMSLFGDLGGDDGGGGFDERVSIPAVEFDKADRLKFEKEMLGLYVSDHPLLGVEAALRRKVDCSVAEAADKDDGAIVVLGGVITNLARKFTKKGDQMAVFVLEDLDAAIEVTVFPRVLMEQGHKLLDDAIVTVKGRIDRRDEARLGFMAQDVQIIEGLDTASAAPLRLRVPATSLNELKIHQIRKILREHPGESPVYMHIGHGKVVRLADEFCVDLDRVVGELRMALGHDAVVL
;
A
#
# COMPACT_ATOMS: atom_id res chain seq x y z
N LEU A 1 2.34 44.04 18.21
CA LEU A 1 2.16 43.53 16.84
C LEU A 1 1.37 42.23 16.93
N LEU A 2 0.31 42.07 16.15
CA LEU A 2 -0.42 40.80 16.06
C LEU A 2 0.43 39.82 15.25
N LYS A 3 0.68 38.61 15.80
CA LYS A 3 1.35 37.53 15.09
C LYS A 3 0.29 36.50 14.67
N MET A 4 0.28 36.13 13.40
CA MET A 4 -0.54 35.04 12.86
C MET A 4 0.39 33.97 12.29
N ASP A 5 0.05 32.70 12.52
CA ASP A 5 0.79 31.55 12.00
C ASP A 5 -0.03 30.89 10.88
N PHE A 6 0.53 30.81 9.68
CA PHE A 6 -0.04 30.10 8.54
C PHE A 6 0.77 28.83 8.30
N LEU A 7 0.14 27.67 8.42
CA LEU A 7 0.79 26.37 8.30
C LEU A 7 0.32 25.67 7.02
N GLY A 8 1.25 25.13 6.25
CA GLY A 8 0.94 24.20 5.17
C GLY A 8 0.76 22.79 5.74
N LEU A 9 -0.44 22.23 5.61
CA LEU A 9 -0.73 20.86 6.07
C LEU A 9 -1.25 20.02 4.91
N ARG A 10 -0.36 19.18 4.35
CA ARG A 10 -0.64 18.31 3.19
C ARG A 10 -1.93 17.50 3.30
N ASN A 11 -2.32 17.07 4.51
CA ASN A 11 -3.53 16.25 4.67
C ASN A 11 -4.82 17.04 4.40
N LEU A 12 -4.81 18.37 4.56
CA LEU A 12 -5.95 19.21 4.16
C LEU A 12 -6.08 19.26 2.63
N ASP A 13 -4.97 19.28 1.90
CA ASP A 13 -4.98 19.17 0.44
C ASP A 13 -5.55 17.80 0.02
N VAL A 14 -5.08 16.71 0.64
CA VAL A 14 -5.61 15.35 0.38
C VAL A 14 -7.12 15.26 0.65
N ILE A 15 -7.59 15.82 1.77
CA ILE A 15 -9.03 15.87 2.08
C ILE A 15 -9.78 16.64 0.99
N THR A 16 -9.28 17.82 0.63
CA THR A 16 -9.90 18.69 -0.38
C THR A 16 -10.01 17.99 -1.73
N ASP A 17 -8.92 17.40 -2.21
CA ASP A 17 -8.87 16.69 -3.48
C ASP A 17 -9.78 15.45 -3.46
N THR A 18 -9.81 14.72 -2.35
CA THR A 18 -10.71 13.56 -2.20
C THR A 18 -12.18 13.99 -2.22
N VAL A 19 -12.54 15.06 -1.50
CA VAL A 19 -13.91 15.60 -1.52
C VAL A 19 -14.31 16.03 -2.93
N ASN A 20 -13.43 16.73 -3.65
CA ASN A 20 -13.67 17.14 -5.03
C ASN A 20 -13.89 15.93 -5.95
N MET A 21 -13.07 14.89 -5.80
CA MET A 21 -13.20 13.66 -6.58
C MET A 21 -14.51 12.94 -6.26
N VAL A 22 -14.87 12.79 -4.98
CA VAL A 22 -16.13 12.17 -4.53
C VAL A 22 -17.34 12.94 -5.07
N ARG A 23 -17.29 14.28 -5.05
CA ARG A 23 -18.36 15.12 -5.62
C ARG A 23 -18.52 14.95 -7.13
N ALA A 24 -17.42 14.76 -7.85
CA ALA A 24 -17.45 14.57 -9.28
C ALA A 24 -17.97 13.17 -9.68
N THR A 25 -17.70 12.14 -8.88
CA THR A 25 -17.93 10.74 -9.29
C THR A 25 -19.08 10.03 -8.58
N LYS A 26 -19.42 10.43 -7.35
CA LYS A 26 -20.33 9.67 -6.47
C LYS A 26 -21.46 10.51 -5.89
N ASP A 27 -21.13 11.59 -5.19
CA ASP A 27 -22.10 12.39 -4.45
C ASP A 27 -21.75 13.89 -4.52
N PRO A 28 -22.39 14.65 -5.44
CA PRO A 28 -22.15 16.07 -5.65
C PRO A 28 -22.30 16.95 -4.39
N GLU A 29 -23.10 16.52 -3.41
CA GLU A 29 -23.40 17.27 -2.19
C GLU A 29 -22.56 16.80 -0.99
N PHE A 30 -21.62 15.87 -1.18
CA PHE A 30 -20.80 15.32 -0.11
C PHE A 30 -20.06 16.43 0.65
N ASP A 31 -20.17 16.45 1.98
CA ASP A 31 -19.49 17.39 2.86
C ASP A 31 -18.76 16.65 3.99
N ILE A 32 -17.44 16.77 4.00
CA ILE A 32 -16.57 16.11 4.98
C ILE A 32 -16.72 16.70 6.39
N ASP A 33 -17.22 17.94 6.52
CA ASP A 33 -17.44 18.58 7.81
C ASP A 33 -18.78 18.16 8.44
N ALA A 34 -19.67 17.53 7.66
CA ALA A 34 -20.98 17.06 8.09
C ALA A 34 -21.04 15.55 8.43
N VAL A 35 -19.92 14.83 8.32
CA VAL A 35 -19.88 13.38 8.56
C VAL A 35 -20.14 13.04 10.03
N PRO A 36 -20.85 11.91 10.32
CA PRO A 36 -21.07 11.48 11.70
C PRO A 36 -19.74 11.12 12.39
N LEU A 37 -19.63 11.41 13.68
CA LEU A 37 -18.44 11.10 14.50
C LEU A 37 -18.54 9.75 15.23
N ASP A 38 -19.61 9.00 15.01
CA ASP A 38 -19.91 7.69 15.61
C ASP A 38 -19.92 6.55 14.58
N ASP A 39 -19.34 6.76 13.39
CA ASP A 39 -19.32 5.76 12.32
C ASP A 39 -18.49 4.52 12.68
N LEU A 40 -19.16 3.36 12.70
CA LEU A 40 -18.56 2.07 13.06
C LEU A 40 -17.47 1.62 12.08
N ARG A 41 -17.60 1.88 10.77
CA ARG A 41 -16.61 1.43 9.77
C ARG A 41 -15.28 2.14 9.96
N VAL A 42 -15.32 3.41 10.38
CA VAL A 42 -14.12 4.17 10.73
C VAL A 42 -13.40 3.53 11.91
N PHE A 43 -14.14 3.23 12.96
CA PHE A 43 -13.59 2.61 14.17
C PHE A 43 -13.07 1.20 13.93
N GLU A 44 -13.74 0.41 13.10
CA GLU A 44 -13.26 -0.91 12.69
C GLU A 44 -11.94 -0.82 11.89
N LEU A 45 -11.83 0.13 10.94
CA LEU A 45 -10.59 0.39 10.20
C LEU A 45 -9.44 0.78 11.14
N LEU A 46 -9.71 1.71 12.08
CA LEU A 46 -8.75 2.11 13.10
C LEU A 46 -8.36 0.92 14.00
N GLY A 47 -9.35 0.14 14.44
CA GLY A 47 -9.18 -1.04 15.29
C GLY A 47 -8.42 -2.20 14.62
N ARG A 48 -8.43 -2.30 13.29
CA ARG A 48 -7.53 -3.20 12.52
C ARG A 48 -6.13 -2.61 12.29
N GLY A 49 -5.93 -1.33 12.60
CA GLY A 49 -4.67 -0.62 12.40
C GLY A 49 -4.34 -0.37 10.92
N GLU A 50 -5.35 -0.30 10.06
CA GLU A 50 -5.26 -0.05 8.61
C GLU A 50 -5.06 1.45 8.31
N THR A 51 -4.14 2.10 9.04
CA THR A 51 -4.04 3.57 9.12
C THR A 51 -2.90 4.19 8.31
N LEU A 52 -2.34 3.47 7.34
CA LEU A 52 -1.45 4.09 6.36
C LEU A 52 -2.19 5.21 5.62
N GLY A 53 -1.59 6.39 5.52
CA GLY A 53 -2.25 7.59 5.00
C GLY A 53 -3.13 8.35 5.99
N VAL A 54 -3.57 7.72 7.10
CA VAL A 54 -4.41 8.39 8.10
C VAL A 54 -3.57 9.32 8.95
N PHE A 55 -4.02 10.57 9.08
CA PHE A 55 -3.23 11.64 9.67
C PHE A 55 -2.79 11.31 11.12
N GLN A 56 -1.48 11.46 11.39
CA GLN A 56 -0.80 11.13 12.66
C GLN A 56 -0.75 9.65 13.05
N LEU A 57 -1.44 8.76 12.33
CA LEU A 57 -1.66 7.36 12.75
C LEU A 57 -0.84 6.32 11.98
N GLU A 58 0.10 6.73 11.13
CA GLU A 58 0.78 5.82 10.19
C GLU A 58 1.86 4.93 10.84
N SER A 59 2.47 5.37 11.94
CA SER A 59 3.68 4.70 12.46
C SER A 59 3.40 3.28 12.96
N PRO A 60 4.31 2.31 12.77
CA PRO A 60 4.08 0.92 13.20
C PRO A 60 3.67 0.74 14.68
N PRO A 61 4.31 1.41 15.67
CA PRO A 61 3.89 1.23 17.05
C PRO A 61 2.59 1.98 17.39
N MET A 62 2.23 3.03 16.62
CA MET A 62 0.90 3.65 16.73
C MET A 62 -0.20 2.69 16.24
N ARG A 63 0.05 2.00 15.12
CA ARG A 63 -0.84 0.95 14.60
C ARG A 63 -1.02 -0.20 15.58
N ALA A 64 0.04 -0.59 16.29
CA ALA A 64 -0.05 -1.60 17.35
C ALA A 64 -0.93 -1.11 18.51
N LEU A 65 -0.74 0.13 18.96
CA LEU A 65 -1.59 0.73 19.99
C LEU A 65 -3.06 0.79 19.56
N LEU A 66 -3.35 1.18 18.31
CA LEU A 66 -4.71 1.24 17.78
C LEU A 66 -5.42 -0.12 17.86
N ARG A 67 -4.73 -1.21 17.48
CA ARG A 67 -5.29 -2.56 17.60
C ARG A 67 -5.52 -2.99 19.04
N SER A 68 -4.61 -2.65 19.95
CA SER A 68 -4.76 -2.91 21.39
C SER A 68 -5.90 -2.10 22.02
N MET A 69 -6.05 -0.83 21.62
CA MET A 69 -7.07 0.10 22.10
C MET A 69 -8.46 -0.22 21.52
N ALA A 70 -8.50 -0.67 20.27
CA ALA A 70 -9.71 -0.92 19.48
C ALA A 70 -10.71 0.26 19.60
N PRO A 71 -10.37 1.47 19.11
CA PRO A 71 -11.21 2.67 19.29
C PRO A 71 -12.67 2.40 18.90
N THR A 72 -13.61 2.94 19.68
CA THR A 72 -15.07 2.80 19.45
C THR A 72 -15.81 4.13 19.48
N SER A 73 -15.08 5.23 19.70
CA SER A 73 -15.63 6.58 19.82
C SER A 73 -14.62 7.63 19.36
N PHE A 74 -15.10 8.83 19.04
CA PHE A 74 -14.24 9.96 18.71
C PHE A 74 -13.33 10.38 19.88
N ASP A 75 -13.80 10.20 21.12
CA ASP A 75 -13.02 10.47 22.32
C ASP A 75 -11.75 9.60 22.39
N ASP A 76 -11.82 8.34 21.94
CA ASP A 76 -10.66 7.45 21.85
C ASP A 76 -9.60 8.00 20.87
N VAL A 77 -10.04 8.56 19.74
CA VAL A 77 -9.14 9.19 18.75
C VAL A 77 -8.45 10.41 19.37
N GLY A 78 -9.23 11.25 20.07
CA GLY A 78 -8.72 12.41 20.79
C GLY A 78 -7.74 12.03 21.92
N ALA A 79 -7.97 10.92 22.61
CA ALA A 79 -7.09 10.41 23.66
C ALA A 79 -5.80 9.83 23.09
N LEU A 80 -5.88 9.09 21.99
CA LEU A 80 -4.73 8.49 21.31
C LEU A 80 -3.70 9.54 20.89
N ILE A 81 -4.15 10.67 20.32
CA ILE A 81 -3.29 11.82 19.95
C ILE A 81 -2.59 12.41 21.18
N ALA A 82 -3.28 12.48 22.32
CA ALA A 82 -2.72 13.02 23.56
C ALA A 82 -1.73 12.06 24.24
N LEU A 83 -1.96 10.75 24.13
CA LEU A 83 -1.26 9.70 24.88
C LEU A 83 -0.01 9.20 24.16
N TYR A 84 0.00 9.17 22.82
CA TYR A 84 1.13 8.62 22.06
C TYR A 84 2.27 9.62 21.88
N ARG A 85 2.92 9.98 23.00
CA ARG A 85 4.04 10.91 23.04
C ARG A 85 5.05 10.60 24.16
N PRO A 86 6.30 11.09 24.08
CA PRO A 86 7.26 10.97 25.17
C PRO A 86 6.69 11.54 26.47
N GLY A 87 6.68 10.75 27.55
CA GLY A 87 6.05 11.11 28.82
C GLY A 87 4.91 10.17 29.23
N PRO A 88 3.69 10.33 28.70
CA PRO A 88 2.60 9.36 28.93
C PRO A 88 3.01 7.94 28.52
N MET A 89 3.82 7.80 27.45
CA MET A 89 4.35 6.50 27.04
C MET A 89 5.30 5.88 28.07
N SER A 90 6.18 6.68 28.70
CA SER A 90 7.07 6.18 29.75
C SER A 90 6.33 5.78 31.03
N ALA A 91 5.13 6.32 31.23
CA ALA A 91 4.24 5.98 32.34
C ALA A 91 3.18 4.92 31.97
N ASN A 92 3.31 4.27 30.80
CA ASN A 92 2.38 3.25 30.28
C ASN A 92 0.92 3.71 30.06
N MET A 93 0.61 5.01 30.16
CA MET A 93 -0.77 5.50 30.16
C MET A 93 -1.58 5.14 28.92
N HIS A 94 -0.92 5.07 27.77
CA HIS A 94 -1.51 4.65 26.50
C HIS A 94 -2.05 3.22 26.53
N TYR A 95 -1.32 2.27 27.15
CA TYR A 95 -1.80 0.90 27.35
C TYR A 95 -2.77 0.81 28.52
N ASP A 96 -2.56 1.54 29.62
CA ASP A 96 -3.53 1.59 30.71
C ASP A 96 -4.90 2.08 30.22
N TYR A 97 -4.95 3.07 29.32
CA TYR A 97 -6.19 3.53 28.70
C TYR A 97 -6.84 2.41 27.88
N ALA A 98 -6.06 1.76 27.01
CA ALA A 98 -6.52 0.66 26.18
C ALA A 98 -7.04 -0.53 27.02
N ASP A 99 -6.33 -0.89 28.09
CA ASP A 99 -6.66 -2.03 28.93
C ASP A 99 -7.87 -1.75 29.81
N ARG A 100 -7.99 -0.55 30.37
CA ARG A 100 -9.19 -0.15 31.13
C ARG A 100 -10.42 -0.05 30.25
N LYS A 101 -10.30 0.56 29.07
CA LYS A 101 -11.37 0.62 28.06
C LYS A 101 -11.92 -0.77 27.73
N ASN A 102 -11.02 -1.73 27.53
CA ASN A 102 -11.37 -3.08 27.11
C ASN A 102 -11.55 -4.04 28.30
N ALA A 103 -11.71 -3.53 29.52
CA ALA A 103 -11.90 -4.30 30.76
C ALA A 103 -10.81 -5.35 31.04
N ARG A 104 -9.61 -5.17 30.49
CA ARG A 104 -8.40 -5.96 30.80
C ARG A 104 -7.72 -5.47 32.09
N GLN A 105 -8.03 -4.26 32.52
CA GLN A 105 -7.57 -3.67 33.78
C GLN A 105 -8.76 -2.99 34.50
N GLU A 106 -8.81 -3.10 35.83
CA GLU A 106 -9.83 -2.44 36.64
C GLU A 106 -9.69 -0.92 36.59
N VAL A 107 -10.82 -0.22 36.40
CA VAL A 107 -10.89 1.24 36.48
C VAL A 107 -10.98 1.62 37.96
N SER A 108 -9.96 2.31 38.46
CA SER A 108 -9.96 2.85 39.83
C SER A 108 -9.92 4.36 39.83
N TYR A 109 -10.68 4.93 40.75
CA TYR A 109 -10.74 6.36 41.02
C TYR A 109 -10.20 6.64 42.41
N PHE A 110 -9.54 7.79 42.60
CA PHE A 110 -9.06 8.20 43.92
C PHE A 110 -10.20 8.62 44.87
N HIS A 111 -11.38 8.91 44.32
CA HIS A 111 -12.60 9.24 45.06
C HIS A 111 -13.83 9.03 44.16
N PRO A 112 -15.02 8.66 44.68
CA PRO A 112 -16.26 8.51 43.90
C PRO A 112 -16.56 9.70 42.97
N ASP A 113 -16.47 10.92 43.48
CA ASP A 113 -16.67 12.16 42.70
C ASP A 113 -15.72 12.34 41.50
N ALA A 114 -14.61 11.59 41.42
CA ALA A 114 -13.70 11.68 40.28
C ALA A 114 -14.26 10.96 39.03
N GLU A 115 -15.21 10.04 39.20
CA GLU A 115 -15.84 9.31 38.10
C GLU A 115 -16.55 10.25 37.13
N GLU A 116 -17.28 11.26 37.62
CA GLU A 116 -17.95 12.26 36.78
C GLU A 116 -16.96 13.12 35.97
N LEU A 117 -15.72 13.25 36.44
CA LEU A 117 -14.71 14.12 35.83
C LEU A 117 -13.77 13.39 34.88
N LEU A 118 -13.48 12.13 35.18
CA LEU A 118 -12.47 11.30 34.51
C LEU A 118 -13.06 10.01 33.92
N GLY A 119 -14.38 9.84 33.94
CA GLY A 119 -15.08 8.70 33.36
C GLY A 119 -14.81 8.54 31.87
N ASP A 120 -14.77 9.66 31.13
CA ASP A 120 -14.41 9.73 29.70
C ASP A 120 -12.97 9.29 29.39
N THR A 121 -12.15 9.12 30.42
CA THR A 121 -10.74 8.79 30.33
C THR A 121 -10.35 7.63 31.23
N TYR A 122 -11.33 6.84 31.69
CA TYR A 122 -11.12 5.65 32.50
C TYR A 122 -10.27 5.92 33.77
N GLY A 123 -10.49 7.08 34.40
CA GLY A 123 -9.77 7.51 35.60
C GLY A 123 -8.37 8.08 35.34
N LEU A 124 -7.96 8.25 34.07
CA LEU A 124 -6.65 8.78 33.71
C LEU A 124 -6.70 10.31 33.51
N MET A 125 -5.82 11.05 34.18
CA MET A 125 -5.66 12.48 33.93
C MET A 125 -4.79 12.72 32.67
N ILE A 126 -5.44 12.74 31.52
CA ILE A 126 -4.79 12.94 30.20
C ILE A 126 -4.67 14.43 29.87
N TYR A 127 -5.73 15.20 30.15
CA TYR A 127 -5.87 16.56 29.67
C TYR A 127 -5.60 17.61 30.74
N GLN A 128 -5.10 18.77 30.31
CA GLN A 128 -4.96 19.96 31.15
C GLN A 128 -6.31 20.38 31.71
N GLU A 129 -7.35 20.29 30.90
CA GLU A 129 -8.73 20.58 31.25
C GLU A 129 -9.28 19.60 32.31
N SER A 130 -8.83 18.34 32.31
CA SER A 130 -9.16 17.37 33.37
C SER A 130 -8.57 17.80 34.71
N VAL A 131 -7.30 18.25 34.74
CA VAL A 131 -6.66 18.77 35.95
C VAL A 131 -7.39 20.01 36.48
N MET A 132 -7.80 20.90 35.57
CA MET A 132 -8.57 22.08 35.94
C MET A 132 -9.90 21.68 36.60
N ARG A 133 -10.68 20.79 35.98
CA ARG A 133 -11.96 20.31 36.53
C ARG A 133 -11.79 19.64 37.89
N VAL A 134 -10.74 18.83 38.06
CA VAL A 134 -10.40 18.20 39.35
C VAL A 134 -10.10 19.26 40.41
N ALA A 135 -9.31 20.29 40.10
CA ALA A 135 -9.03 21.37 41.04
C ALA A 135 -10.29 22.17 41.44
N GLN A 136 -11.20 22.40 40.49
CA GLN A 136 -12.47 23.07 40.79
C GLN A 136 -13.34 22.24 41.73
N LYS A 137 -13.48 20.93 41.46
CA LYS A 137 -14.33 20.03 42.24
C LYS A 137 -13.76 19.77 43.63
N PHE A 138 -12.50 19.37 43.72
CA PHE A 138 -11.90 18.89 44.96
C PHE A 138 -11.34 20.04 45.82
N ALA A 139 -10.68 21.04 45.22
CA ALA A 139 -10.11 22.16 45.97
C ALA A 139 -10.99 23.43 45.98
N GLY A 140 -12.12 23.43 45.27
CA GLY A 140 -13.02 24.57 45.18
C GLY A 140 -12.45 25.75 44.40
N TYR A 141 -11.51 25.50 43.48
CA TYR A 141 -10.90 26.54 42.66
C TYR A 141 -11.92 27.18 41.70
N SER A 142 -11.78 28.48 41.46
CA SER A 142 -12.36 29.15 40.30
C SER A 142 -11.64 28.72 39.00
N LEU A 143 -12.24 28.98 37.84
CA LEU A 143 -11.59 28.71 36.55
C LEU A 143 -10.25 29.46 36.38
N ALA A 144 -10.16 30.67 36.94
CA ALA A 144 -8.93 31.48 36.87
C ALA A 144 -7.81 30.90 37.75
N GLU A 145 -8.15 30.39 38.93
CA GLU A 145 -7.20 29.69 39.81
C GLU A 145 -6.76 28.37 39.19
N ALA A 146 -7.69 27.61 38.61
CA ALA A 146 -7.39 26.35 37.92
C ALA A 146 -6.47 26.55 36.70
N ASP A 147 -6.67 27.60 35.89
CA ASP A 147 -5.73 27.93 34.81
C ASP A 147 -4.37 28.44 35.34
N SER A 148 -4.35 29.10 36.50
CA SER A 148 -3.09 29.50 37.16
C SER A 148 -2.29 28.27 37.59
N LEU A 149 -2.96 27.27 38.15
CA LEU A 149 -2.38 25.96 38.47
C LEU A 149 -1.83 25.27 37.20
N ARG A 150 -2.61 25.21 36.12
CA ARG A 150 -2.19 24.67 34.82
C ARG A 150 -0.95 25.39 34.25
N LYS A 151 -0.89 26.72 34.38
CA LYS A 151 0.27 27.53 33.96
C LYS A 151 1.50 27.26 34.85
N ALA A 152 1.31 27.09 36.15
CA ALA A 152 2.38 26.76 37.09
C ALA A 152 3.03 25.41 36.74
N MET A 153 2.21 24.43 36.39
CA MET A 153 2.62 23.11 35.88
C MET A 153 3.48 23.23 34.63
N GLY A 154 2.99 23.95 33.61
CA GLY A 154 3.73 24.11 32.35
C GLY A 154 5.07 24.83 32.52
N LYS A 155 5.20 25.74 33.50
CA LYS A 155 6.43 26.50 33.78
C LYS A 155 7.40 25.82 34.75
N LYS A 156 6.99 24.73 35.41
CA LYS A 156 7.77 24.00 36.43
C LYS A 156 8.35 24.90 37.54
N SER A 157 7.64 25.96 37.91
CA SER A 157 8.11 26.87 38.96
C SER A 157 7.92 26.26 40.33
N ARG A 158 9.02 25.89 41.01
CA ARG A 158 8.98 25.25 42.34
C ARG A 158 8.26 26.09 43.39
N GLU A 159 8.49 27.41 43.39
CA GLU A 159 7.89 28.32 44.37
C GLU A 159 6.38 28.48 44.14
N VAL A 160 5.96 28.58 42.87
CA VAL A 160 4.54 28.68 42.52
C VAL A 160 3.84 27.36 42.81
N MET A 161 4.45 26.22 42.47
CA MET A 161 3.88 24.89 42.78
C MET A 161 3.74 24.65 44.28
N ALA A 162 4.67 25.13 45.12
CA ALA A 162 4.54 25.02 46.57
C ALA A 162 3.38 25.87 47.12
N LYS A 163 3.18 27.08 46.57
CA LYS A 163 2.05 27.94 46.93
C LYS A 163 0.71 27.34 46.50
N GLU A 164 0.66 26.80 45.28
CA GLU A 164 -0.51 26.10 44.76
C GLU A 164 -0.81 24.84 45.59
N ARG A 165 0.21 24.11 46.06
CA ARG A 165 0.04 22.94 46.91
C ARG A 165 -0.72 23.27 48.20
N SER A 166 -0.26 24.26 48.96
CA SER A 166 -0.93 24.67 50.20
C SER A 166 -2.38 25.08 49.95
N SER A 167 -2.60 25.89 48.89
CA SER A 167 -3.93 26.39 48.53
C SER A 167 -4.87 25.26 48.11
N PHE A 168 -4.36 24.26 47.40
CA PHE A 168 -5.11 23.08 46.98
C PHE A 168 -5.47 22.17 48.16
N GLU A 169 -4.51 21.87 49.04
CA GLU A 169 -4.72 21.05 50.24
C GLU A 169 -5.77 21.67 51.18
N GLU A 170 -5.64 22.97 51.47
CA GLU A 170 -6.62 23.74 52.26
C GLU A 170 -7.99 23.80 51.58
N GLY A 171 -7.99 23.85 50.24
CA GLY A 171 -9.20 23.75 49.42
C GLY A 171 -9.91 22.43 49.63
N CYS A 172 -9.19 21.31 49.53
CA CYS A 172 -9.73 19.96 49.74
C CYS A 172 -10.28 19.77 51.16
N GLU A 173 -9.58 20.30 52.17
CA GLU A 173 -10.06 20.29 53.55
C GLU A 173 -11.36 21.09 53.70
N ARG A 174 -11.42 22.30 53.12
CA ARG A 174 -12.62 23.17 53.15
C ARG A 174 -13.81 22.57 52.41
N GLN A 175 -13.58 21.82 51.33
CA GLN A 175 -14.63 21.12 50.58
C GLN A 175 -15.08 19.80 51.25
N GLY A 176 -14.42 19.39 52.35
CA GLY A 176 -14.81 18.22 53.12
C GLY A 176 -14.22 16.89 52.64
N TYR A 177 -13.28 16.92 51.70
CA TYR A 177 -12.58 15.71 51.23
C TYR A 177 -11.38 15.31 52.10
N GLY A 178 -10.93 16.22 52.97
CA GLY A 178 -9.82 16.01 53.89
C GLY A 178 -8.45 16.29 53.28
N ARG A 179 -7.50 16.61 54.16
CA ARG A 179 -6.15 17.04 53.76
C ARG A 179 -5.31 15.93 53.13
N GLU A 180 -5.41 14.70 53.64
CA GLU A 180 -4.67 13.54 53.10
C GLU A 180 -4.99 13.27 51.63
N LEU A 181 -6.28 13.37 51.24
CA LEU A 181 -6.66 13.26 49.84
C LEU A 181 -6.07 14.41 49.01
N GLY A 182 -6.11 15.64 49.54
CA GLY A 182 -5.50 16.80 48.90
C GLY A 182 -4.01 16.63 48.62
N GLU A 183 -3.25 16.14 49.60
CA GLU A 183 -1.81 15.87 49.48
C GLU A 183 -1.53 14.82 48.40
N SER A 184 -2.23 13.67 48.46
CA SER A 184 -2.04 12.58 47.49
C SER A 184 -2.43 13.00 46.07
N LEU A 185 -3.54 13.72 45.92
CA LEU A 185 -4.03 14.20 44.63
C LEU A 185 -3.12 15.26 44.03
N PHE A 186 -2.57 16.16 44.85
CA PHE A 186 -1.61 17.16 44.37
C PHE A 186 -0.31 16.51 43.91
N ASP A 187 0.19 15.48 44.60
CA ASP A 187 1.38 14.74 44.18
C ASP A 187 1.16 14.03 42.83
N VAL A 188 -0.03 13.46 42.62
CA VAL A 188 -0.47 12.89 41.35
C VAL A 188 -0.47 13.97 40.25
N ILE A 189 -1.18 15.07 40.50
CA ILE A 189 -1.30 16.21 39.59
C ILE A 189 0.08 16.80 39.23
N ALA A 190 0.99 16.94 40.20
CA ALA A 190 2.34 17.47 39.97
C ALA A 190 3.22 16.55 39.12
N LYS A 191 3.04 15.22 39.22
CA LYS A 191 3.71 14.27 38.32
C LYS A 191 3.12 14.32 36.90
N PHE A 192 1.80 14.51 36.78
CA PHE A 192 1.11 14.55 35.49
C PHE A 192 1.22 15.89 34.76
N ALA A 193 1.50 16.97 35.48
CA ALA A 193 1.80 18.30 34.96
C ALA A 193 2.76 18.30 33.75
N ASP A 194 3.78 17.44 33.81
CA ASP A 194 4.80 17.30 32.77
C ASP A 194 4.27 16.67 31.48
N TYR A 195 3.12 16.01 31.53
CA TYR A 195 2.59 15.13 30.49
C TYR A 195 1.11 15.36 30.18
N ALA A 196 0.47 16.38 30.76
CA ALA A 196 -0.91 16.76 30.45
C ALA A 196 -0.99 17.42 29.06
N PHE A 197 -1.99 17.06 28.26
CA PHE A 197 -2.17 17.60 26.91
C PHE A 197 -3.34 18.57 26.85
N ASN A 198 -3.32 19.50 25.90
CA ASN A 198 -4.46 20.39 25.73
C ASN A 198 -5.59 19.66 24.98
N LYS A 199 -6.77 19.52 25.60
CA LYS A 199 -7.91 18.80 25.03
C LYS A 199 -8.37 19.44 23.73
N SER A 200 -8.47 20.78 23.68
CA SER A 200 -8.94 21.47 22.47
C SER A 200 -8.04 21.24 21.25
N HIS A 201 -6.72 21.25 21.44
CA HIS A 201 -5.77 20.94 20.38
C HIS A 201 -5.83 19.47 19.95
N SER A 202 -5.93 18.55 20.92
CA SER A 202 -6.06 17.12 20.66
C SER A 202 -7.30 16.81 19.83
N TYR A 203 -8.44 17.40 20.17
CA TYR A 203 -9.71 17.18 19.46
C TYR A 203 -9.72 17.86 18.09
N GLY A 204 -9.09 19.04 17.94
CA GLY A 204 -8.96 19.70 16.64
C GLY A 204 -8.16 18.87 15.64
N TYR A 205 -7.01 18.32 16.05
CA TYR A 205 -6.23 17.40 15.21
C TYR A 205 -6.92 16.03 15.09
N GLY A 206 -7.61 15.59 16.14
CA GLY A 206 -8.46 14.40 16.15
C GLY A 206 -9.54 14.41 15.08
N LEU A 207 -10.13 15.57 14.81
CA LEU A 207 -11.11 15.73 13.74
C LEU A 207 -10.46 15.48 12.37
N VAL A 208 -9.29 16.06 12.09
CA VAL A 208 -8.57 15.80 10.83
C VAL A 208 -8.18 14.32 10.70
N THR A 209 -7.73 13.70 11.79
CA THR A 209 -7.45 12.26 11.85
C THR A 209 -8.70 11.45 11.55
N TYR A 210 -9.84 11.78 12.16
CA TYR A 210 -11.11 11.10 11.92
C TYR A 210 -11.58 11.28 10.47
N GLN A 211 -11.53 12.50 9.92
CA GLN A 211 -11.91 12.78 8.54
C GLN A 211 -11.07 11.98 7.53
N THR A 212 -9.74 11.91 7.73
CA THR A 212 -8.90 11.06 6.87
C THR A 212 -9.23 9.57 6.98
N ALA A 213 -9.53 9.07 8.19
CA ALA A 213 -9.97 7.70 8.38
C ALA A 213 -11.36 7.44 7.76
N TYR A 214 -12.28 8.41 7.85
CA TYR A 214 -13.61 8.36 7.25
C TYR A 214 -13.55 8.25 5.73
N LEU A 215 -12.76 9.11 5.09
CA LEU A 215 -12.54 9.07 3.65
C LEU A 215 -11.93 7.73 3.22
N LYS A 216 -10.96 7.21 3.99
CA LYS A 216 -10.38 5.89 3.71
C LYS A 216 -11.39 4.74 3.86
N ALA A 217 -12.28 4.80 4.85
CA ALA A 217 -13.25 3.75 5.12
C ALA A 217 -14.39 3.71 4.08
N HIS A 218 -14.85 4.86 3.62
CA HIS A 218 -16.04 4.98 2.76
C HIS A 218 -15.72 5.26 1.29
N PHE A 219 -14.62 5.93 1.01
CA PHE A 219 -14.16 6.30 -0.35
C PHE A 219 -12.70 5.86 -0.56
N PRO A 220 -12.36 4.57 -0.34
CA PRO A 220 -10.97 4.11 -0.34
C PRO A 220 -10.27 4.37 -1.67
N VAL A 221 -10.95 4.21 -2.81
CA VAL A 221 -10.35 4.38 -4.15
C VAL A 221 -9.99 5.84 -4.39
N GLU A 222 -10.92 6.77 -4.14
CA GLU A 222 -10.69 8.21 -4.29
C GLU A 222 -9.63 8.71 -3.30
N TYR A 223 -9.74 8.31 -2.04
CA TYR A 223 -8.81 8.72 -1.00
C TYR A 223 -7.39 8.23 -1.29
N LEU A 224 -7.22 6.97 -1.70
CA LEU A 224 -5.90 6.43 -2.07
C LEU A 224 -5.35 7.10 -3.32
N ALA A 225 -6.18 7.42 -4.32
CA ALA A 225 -5.74 8.17 -5.49
C ALA A 225 -5.19 9.56 -5.10
N CYS A 226 -5.91 10.32 -4.28
CA CYS A 226 -5.45 11.63 -3.79
C CYS A 226 -4.23 11.51 -2.87
N LEU A 227 -4.17 10.46 -2.05
CA LEU A 227 -3.02 10.18 -1.19
C LEU A 227 -1.76 9.89 -2.02
N LEU A 228 -1.86 9.08 -3.08
CA LEU A 228 -0.78 8.81 -4.02
C LEU A 228 -0.31 10.08 -4.72
N THR A 229 -1.26 10.90 -5.18
CA THR A 229 -0.98 12.22 -5.78
C THR A 229 -0.19 13.12 -4.82
N SER A 230 -0.54 13.14 -3.53
CA SER A 230 0.16 13.95 -2.51
C SER A 230 1.62 13.54 -2.27
N VAL A 231 2.04 12.37 -2.76
CA VAL A 231 3.41 11.85 -2.66
C VAL A 231 4.00 11.47 -4.01
N LYS A 232 3.42 11.92 -5.12
CA LYS A 232 3.89 11.55 -6.47
C LYS A 232 5.37 11.87 -6.74
N SER A 233 5.93 12.85 -6.04
CA SER A 233 7.36 13.22 -6.11
C SER A 233 8.27 12.42 -5.16
N ASN A 234 7.71 11.60 -4.27
CA ASN A 234 8.42 10.74 -3.32
C ASN A 234 8.06 9.28 -3.58
N LEU A 235 8.81 8.64 -4.48
CA LEU A 235 8.57 7.27 -4.93
C LEU A 235 8.62 6.24 -3.80
N ASP A 236 9.48 6.43 -2.79
CA ASP A 236 9.56 5.53 -1.64
C ASP A 236 8.26 5.56 -0.83
N LYS A 237 7.69 6.75 -0.63
CA LYS A 237 6.41 6.90 0.07
C LYS A 237 5.22 6.48 -0.79
N ALA A 238 5.28 6.73 -2.09
CA ALA A 238 4.28 6.23 -3.03
C ALA A 238 4.22 4.70 -3.00
N ALA A 239 5.36 4.01 -3.02
CA ALA A 239 5.43 2.55 -2.96
C ALA A 239 4.72 1.98 -1.71
N VAL A 240 4.85 2.65 -0.55
CA VAL A 240 4.13 2.25 0.68
C VAL A 240 2.61 2.33 0.49
N TYR A 241 2.10 3.41 -0.09
CA TYR A 241 0.65 3.57 -0.31
C TYR A 241 0.10 2.71 -1.44
N LEU A 242 0.93 2.38 -2.45
CA LEU A 242 0.56 1.44 -3.49
C LEU A 242 0.43 0.01 -2.94
N SER A 243 1.34 -0.38 -2.05
CA SER A 243 1.24 -1.65 -1.31
C SER A 243 0.00 -1.67 -0.42
N ASP A 244 -0.32 -0.56 0.26
CA ASP A 244 -1.56 -0.43 1.04
C ASP A 244 -2.82 -0.55 0.16
N ALA A 245 -2.84 0.11 -1.01
CA ALA A 245 -3.93 -0.01 -1.97
C ALA A 245 -4.15 -1.46 -2.41
N ARG A 246 -3.07 -2.19 -2.72
CA ARG A 246 -3.13 -3.63 -3.04
C ARG A 246 -3.70 -4.45 -1.88
N GLY A 247 -3.24 -4.20 -0.65
CA GLY A 247 -3.78 -4.86 0.55
C GLY A 247 -5.26 -4.59 0.81
N MET A 248 -5.76 -3.43 0.36
CA MET A 248 -7.20 -3.09 0.40
C MET A 248 -7.98 -3.59 -0.83
N GLY A 249 -7.35 -4.36 -1.73
CA GLY A 249 -7.97 -4.87 -2.95
C GLY A 249 -8.20 -3.79 -4.02
N VAL A 250 -7.65 -2.58 -3.86
CA VAL A 250 -7.73 -1.49 -4.84
C VAL A 250 -6.66 -1.70 -5.90
N LYS A 251 -7.06 -1.90 -7.15
CA LYS A 251 -6.11 -2.17 -8.24
C LYS A 251 -5.61 -0.86 -8.83
N VAL A 252 -4.30 -0.62 -8.79
CA VAL A 252 -3.68 0.51 -9.49
C VAL A 252 -3.23 0.05 -10.87
N LEU A 253 -3.75 0.68 -11.92
CA LEU A 253 -3.41 0.34 -13.31
C LEU A 253 -2.15 1.08 -13.75
N THR A 254 -1.46 0.53 -14.75
CA THR A 254 -0.39 1.25 -15.45
C THR A 254 -0.93 2.54 -16.09
N PRO A 255 -0.06 3.54 -16.30
CA PRO A 255 -0.47 4.71 -17.06
C PRO A 255 -0.91 4.31 -18.47
N ASP A 256 -1.82 5.09 -19.02
CA ASP A 256 -2.37 4.88 -20.36
C ASP A 256 -2.64 6.25 -20.98
N ILE A 257 -2.11 6.49 -22.17
CA ILE A 257 -2.19 7.78 -22.86
C ILE A 257 -3.65 8.22 -23.11
N ASN A 258 -4.56 7.26 -23.27
CA ASN A 258 -5.96 7.49 -23.59
C ASN A 258 -6.87 7.52 -22.35
N ARG A 259 -6.45 6.92 -21.23
CA ARG A 259 -7.26 6.84 -19.99
C ARG A 259 -6.72 7.71 -18.86
N SER A 260 -5.40 7.75 -18.66
CA SER A 260 -4.79 8.48 -17.55
C SER A 260 -5.01 9.99 -17.65
N VAL A 261 -5.06 10.65 -16.50
CA VAL A 261 -5.16 12.11 -16.38
C VAL A 261 -3.88 12.67 -15.76
N MET A 262 -3.90 13.95 -15.34
CA MET A 262 -2.74 14.62 -14.75
C MET A 262 -2.22 13.85 -13.53
N ASP A 263 -3.11 13.58 -12.59
CA ASP A 263 -2.85 12.98 -11.29
C ASP A 263 -3.49 11.59 -11.20
N PHE A 264 -3.23 10.87 -10.10
CA PHE A 264 -3.92 9.60 -9.88
C PHE A 264 -5.42 9.86 -9.71
N ALA A 265 -6.24 9.04 -10.36
CA ALA A 265 -7.69 9.20 -10.31
C ALA A 265 -8.39 7.85 -10.12
N ALA A 266 -9.48 7.86 -9.36
CA ALA A 266 -10.37 6.70 -9.23
C ALA A 266 -11.08 6.45 -10.57
N LEU A 267 -11.13 5.18 -10.98
CA LEU A 267 -11.91 4.73 -12.12
C LEU A 267 -13.27 4.24 -11.64
N THR A 268 -14.32 4.68 -12.33
CA THR A 268 -15.65 4.09 -12.18
C THR A 268 -15.64 2.66 -12.74
N PRO A 269 -16.56 1.77 -12.31
CA PRO A 269 -16.62 0.41 -12.82
C PRO A 269 -16.74 0.31 -14.35
N ALA A 270 -17.30 1.32 -15.01
CA ALA A 270 -17.43 1.37 -16.48
C ALA A 270 -16.12 1.78 -17.18
N GLU A 271 -15.20 2.45 -16.49
CA GLU A 271 -13.92 2.91 -17.03
C GLU A 271 -12.79 1.90 -16.79
N VAL A 272 -13.04 0.88 -15.96
CA VAL A 272 -12.10 -0.24 -15.80
C VAL A 272 -12.05 -1.02 -17.11
N PRO A 273 -10.86 -1.21 -17.72
CA PRO A 273 -10.73 -1.98 -18.95
C PRO A 273 -11.28 -3.40 -18.80
N VAL A 274 -11.86 -3.94 -19.88
CA VAL A 274 -12.56 -5.25 -19.87
C VAL A 274 -11.61 -6.42 -19.58
N ASP A 275 -10.33 -6.26 -19.92
CA ASP A 275 -9.24 -7.20 -19.68
C ASP A 275 -8.64 -7.10 -18.27
N VAL A 276 -9.06 -6.11 -17.48
CA VAL A 276 -8.61 -5.93 -16.10
C VAL A 276 -9.54 -6.66 -15.14
N GLU A 277 -9.08 -7.78 -14.61
CA GLU A 277 -9.76 -8.47 -13.51
C GLU A 277 -9.51 -7.74 -12.19
N LEU A 278 -10.59 -7.43 -11.47
CA LEU A 278 -10.54 -6.91 -10.10
C LEU A 278 -10.67 -8.06 -9.10
N PRO A 279 -9.95 -8.02 -7.96
CA PRO A 279 -10.11 -9.00 -6.89
C PRO A 279 -11.57 -9.14 -6.41
N HIS A 280 -11.92 -10.30 -5.86
CA HIS A 280 -13.23 -10.51 -5.24
C HIS A 280 -13.43 -9.50 -4.09
N HIS A 281 -14.59 -8.82 -4.05
CA HIS A 281 -14.88 -7.70 -3.14
C HIS A 281 -13.99 -6.45 -3.31
N SER A 282 -13.31 -6.30 -4.46
CA SER A 282 -12.53 -5.08 -4.73
C SER A 282 -13.41 -3.83 -4.68
N PRO A 283 -12.94 -2.76 -4.01
CA PRO A 283 -13.65 -1.47 -4.00
C PRO A 283 -13.52 -0.70 -5.32
N GLY A 284 -12.60 -1.07 -6.22
CA GLY A 284 -12.41 -0.43 -7.52
C GLY A 284 -10.94 -0.33 -7.96
N ALA A 285 -10.68 0.55 -8.93
CA ALA A 285 -9.36 0.73 -9.52
C ALA A 285 -8.94 2.20 -9.61
N ILE A 286 -7.64 2.43 -9.68
CA ILE A 286 -7.02 3.75 -9.84
C ILE A 286 -6.23 3.76 -11.15
N THR A 287 -6.40 4.81 -11.97
CA THR A 287 -5.50 5.04 -13.10
C THR A 287 -4.28 5.83 -12.65
N PHE A 288 -3.10 5.45 -13.15
CA PHE A 288 -1.85 6.15 -12.82
C PHE A 288 -1.88 7.58 -13.36
N GLY A 289 -1.42 8.55 -12.57
CA GLY A 289 -1.28 9.94 -13.03
C GLY A 289 -0.09 10.10 -13.97
N LEU A 290 -0.28 10.72 -15.13
CA LEU A 290 0.81 10.91 -16.10
C LEU A 290 1.95 11.76 -15.53
N SER A 291 1.63 12.72 -14.64
CA SER A 291 2.64 13.56 -13.97
C SER A 291 3.46 12.83 -12.90
N ALA A 292 3.01 11.67 -12.45
CA ALA A 292 3.72 10.84 -11.47
C ALA A 292 4.79 9.95 -12.12
N ILE A 293 4.84 9.88 -13.46
CA ILE A 293 5.86 9.13 -14.18
C ILE A 293 7.19 9.88 -14.10
N ARG A 294 8.26 9.16 -13.74
CA ARG A 294 9.60 9.75 -13.66
C ARG A 294 9.99 10.40 -14.98
N ASN A 295 10.53 11.62 -14.91
CA ASN A 295 10.91 12.47 -16.06
C ASN A 295 9.74 13.06 -16.88
N VAL A 296 8.49 12.89 -16.47
CA VAL A 296 7.33 13.50 -17.13
C VAL A 296 6.89 14.72 -16.33
N GLY A 297 6.87 15.90 -16.94
CA GLY A 297 6.51 17.16 -16.28
C GLY A 297 5.05 17.55 -16.48
N GLU A 298 4.41 18.13 -15.46
CA GLU A 298 2.99 18.55 -15.49
C GLU A 298 2.67 19.47 -16.69
N GLY A 299 3.55 20.42 -17.02
CA GLY A 299 3.32 21.30 -18.18
C GLY A 299 3.25 20.56 -19.52
N LEU A 300 3.97 19.45 -19.68
CA LEU A 300 3.89 18.61 -20.88
C LEU A 300 2.61 17.77 -20.88
N VAL A 301 2.21 17.27 -19.70
CA VAL A 301 0.96 16.51 -19.53
C VAL A 301 -0.26 17.38 -19.82
N ASP A 302 -0.27 18.63 -19.36
CA ASP A 302 -1.37 19.58 -19.66
C ASP A 302 -1.56 19.78 -21.17
N LEU A 303 -0.46 19.96 -21.91
CA LEU A 303 -0.52 20.08 -23.38
C LEU A 303 -1.04 18.80 -24.05
N LEU A 304 -0.61 17.64 -23.56
CA LEU A 304 -1.04 16.34 -24.06
C LEU A 304 -2.52 16.10 -23.82
N LEU A 305 -3.00 16.38 -22.61
CA LEU A 305 -4.41 16.20 -22.23
C LEU A 305 -5.30 17.15 -23.03
N LYS A 306 -4.90 18.42 -23.20
CA LYS A 306 -5.64 19.38 -24.03
C LYS A 306 -5.81 18.91 -25.48
N GLU A 307 -4.76 18.34 -26.08
CA GLU A 307 -4.82 17.78 -27.43
C GLU A 307 -5.78 16.58 -27.50
N ARG A 308 -5.67 15.64 -26.54
CA ARG A 308 -6.54 14.46 -26.48
C ARG A 308 -8.00 14.84 -26.24
N ASP A 309 -8.27 15.76 -25.33
CA ASP A 309 -9.63 16.15 -24.97
C ASP A 309 -10.31 16.94 -26.10
N ALA A 310 -9.54 17.67 -26.92
CA ALA A 310 -10.04 18.38 -28.09
C ALA A 310 -10.29 17.48 -29.30
N ASN A 311 -9.41 16.49 -29.55
CA ASN A 311 -9.40 15.72 -30.79
C ASN A 311 -9.69 14.21 -30.61
N GLY A 312 -9.98 13.77 -29.39
CA GLY A 312 -10.29 12.38 -29.07
C GLY A 312 -9.07 11.52 -28.70
N PRO A 313 -9.26 10.21 -28.43
CA PRO A 313 -8.15 9.30 -28.11
C PRO A 313 -7.15 9.17 -29.27
N PHE A 314 -5.93 8.75 -28.94
CA PHE A 314 -4.89 8.44 -29.92
C PHE A 314 -5.06 7.02 -30.44
N ASP A 315 -5.02 6.84 -31.76
CA ASP A 315 -5.23 5.54 -32.40
C ASP A 315 -3.95 4.68 -32.47
N SER A 316 -2.79 5.34 -32.56
CA SER A 316 -1.49 4.68 -32.67
C SER A 316 -0.37 5.60 -32.18
N PHE A 317 0.84 5.07 -32.02
CA PHE A 317 1.99 5.91 -31.65
C PHE A 317 2.31 6.95 -32.74
N HIS A 318 2.03 6.64 -34.01
CA HIS A 318 2.17 7.60 -35.11
C HIS A 318 1.14 8.73 -34.99
N ASP A 319 -0.12 8.40 -34.70
CA ASP A 319 -1.17 9.41 -34.49
C ASP A 319 -0.84 10.34 -33.31
N PHE A 320 -0.39 9.75 -32.19
CA PHE A 320 0.16 10.52 -31.07
C PHE A 320 1.29 11.46 -31.53
N ALA A 321 2.29 10.94 -32.23
CA ALA A 321 3.43 11.72 -32.70
C ALA A 321 3.02 12.82 -33.70
N GLU A 322 2.00 12.60 -34.52
CA GLU A 322 1.49 13.53 -35.54
C GLU A 322 0.59 14.63 -34.97
N ARG A 323 -0.08 14.38 -33.83
CA ARG A 323 -1.04 15.32 -33.22
C ARG A 323 -0.47 16.19 -32.10
N VAL A 324 0.31 15.62 -31.18
CA VAL A 324 0.72 16.37 -29.97
C VAL A 324 1.67 17.54 -30.27
N PRO A 325 1.67 18.62 -29.48
CA PRO A 325 2.62 19.72 -29.66
C PRO A 325 4.10 19.25 -29.63
N GLU A 326 5.00 19.91 -30.38
CA GLU A 326 6.42 19.54 -30.47
C GLU A 326 7.10 19.48 -29.09
N GLN A 327 6.65 20.29 -28.13
CA GLN A 327 7.13 20.27 -26.75
C GLN A 327 6.91 18.92 -26.05
N VAL A 328 5.81 18.23 -26.35
CA VAL A 328 5.46 16.91 -25.79
C VAL A 328 6.36 15.81 -26.38
N LEU A 329 6.87 16.00 -27.60
CA LEU A 329 7.77 15.07 -28.29
C LEU A 329 9.22 15.08 -27.76
N ASN A 330 9.43 15.57 -26.54
CA ASN A 330 10.72 15.48 -25.87
C ASN A 330 11.13 14.00 -25.74
N LYS A 331 12.25 13.61 -26.36
CA LYS A 331 12.71 12.21 -26.43
C LYS A 331 12.80 11.53 -25.06
N ARG A 332 13.30 12.22 -24.03
CA ARG A 332 13.37 11.67 -22.66
C ARG A 332 11.99 11.45 -22.03
N THR A 333 11.04 12.35 -22.29
CA THR A 333 9.67 12.24 -21.79
C THR A 333 8.97 11.06 -22.47
N VAL A 334 9.07 10.96 -23.79
CA VAL A 334 8.45 9.89 -24.57
C VAL A 334 9.07 8.53 -24.22
N GLU A 335 10.38 8.45 -24.06
CA GLU A 335 11.06 7.22 -23.58
C GLU A 335 10.51 6.77 -22.23
N SER A 336 10.35 7.69 -21.28
CA SER A 336 9.76 7.40 -19.97
C SER A 336 8.30 6.95 -20.07
N LEU A 337 7.48 7.56 -20.93
CA LEU A 337 6.10 7.14 -21.19
C LEU A 337 6.03 5.72 -21.77
N ILE A 338 6.92 5.37 -22.72
CA ILE A 338 7.00 4.03 -23.29
C ILE A 338 7.40 3.01 -22.22
N LYS A 339 8.47 3.28 -21.45
CA LYS A 339 8.94 2.39 -20.38
C LYS A 339 7.88 2.16 -19.30
N ALA A 340 7.13 3.21 -18.98
CA ALA A 340 6.03 3.20 -18.02
C ALA A 340 4.79 2.42 -18.49
N GLY A 341 4.67 2.14 -19.80
CA GLY A 341 3.53 1.44 -20.39
C GLY A 341 2.38 2.33 -20.84
N ALA A 342 2.59 3.65 -20.92
CA ALA A 342 1.55 4.59 -21.33
C ALA A 342 0.97 4.31 -22.73
N PHE A 343 1.71 3.62 -23.59
CA PHE A 343 1.30 3.31 -24.97
C PHE A 343 0.85 1.85 -25.17
N ASP A 344 0.75 1.05 -24.10
CA ASP A 344 0.41 -0.38 -24.22
C ASP A 344 -0.96 -0.61 -24.85
N SER A 345 -1.93 0.28 -24.58
CA SER A 345 -3.29 0.24 -25.16
C SER A 345 -3.32 0.45 -26.68
N LEU A 346 -2.23 0.97 -27.27
CA LEU A 346 -2.09 1.16 -28.72
C LEU A 346 -1.61 -0.13 -29.42
N GLY A 347 -1.36 -1.21 -28.69
CA GLY A 347 -0.99 -2.52 -29.25
C GLY A 347 0.44 -2.62 -29.77
N HIS A 348 1.32 -1.71 -29.36
CA HIS A 348 2.73 -1.72 -29.76
C HIS A 348 3.64 -2.31 -28.66
N PRO A 349 4.52 -3.28 -28.98
CA PRO A 349 5.51 -3.78 -28.03
C PRO A 349 6.45 -2.68 -27.54
N ARG A 350 6.62 -2.54 -26.22
CA ARG A 350 7.44 -1.46 -25.63
C ARG A 350 8.88 -1.47 -26.16
N LYS A 351 9.49 -2.65 -26.32
CA LYS A 351 10.86 -2.78 -26.84
C LYS A 351 10.93 -2.41 -28.32
N GLY A 352 9.96 -2.86 -29.12
CA GLY A 352 9.77 -2.41 -30.50
C GLY A 352 9.71 -0.89 -30.61
N LEU A 353 8.85 -0.25 -29.82
CA LEU A 353 8.74 1.22 -29.78
C LEU A 353 10.07 1.88 -29.40
N LEU A 354 10.74 1.42 -28.36
CA LEU A 354 12.02 2.01 -27.92
C LEU A 354 13.13 1.93 -28.98
N MET A 355 13.06 0.99 -29.91
CA MET A 355 14.03 0.88 -31.01
C MET A 355 13.84 1.97 -32.07
N VAL A 356 12.62 2.50 -32.24
CA VAL A 356 12.26 3.35 -33.40
C VAL A 356 11.61 4.69 -33.04
N PHE A 357 11.22 4.93 -31.78
CA PHE A 357 10.47 6.12 -31.39
C PHE A 357 11.21 7.43 -31.73
N GLU A 358 12.53 7.47 -31.58
CA GLU A 358 13.33 8.65 -31.94
C GLU A 358 13.24 8.95 -33.43
N GLN A 359 13.34 7.91 -34.28
CA GLN A 359 13.24 8.06 -35.72
C GLN A 359 11.84 8.52 -36.14
N ILE A 360 10.79 7.99 -35.49
CA ILE A 360 9.40 8.42 -35.72
C ILE A 360 9.23 9.90 -35.37
N ILE A 361 9.72 10.32 -34.19
CA ILE A 361 9.67 11.73 -33.76
C ILE A 361 10.41 12.63 -34.75
N ASP A 362 11.66 12.28 -35.08
CA ASP A 362 12.50 13.10 -35.95
C ASP A 362 11.86 13.26 -37.35
N THR A 363 11.33 12.17 -37.92
CA THR A 363 10.62 12.19 -39.21
C THR A 363 9.35 13.05 -39.14
N THR A 364 8.60 12.96 -38.03
CA THR A 364 7.36 13.72 -37.85
C THR A 364 7.62 15.22 -37.72
N VAL A 365 8.63 15.62 -36.96
CA VAL A 365 9.02 17.02 -36.80
C VAL A 365 9.48 17.61 -38.14
N VAL A 366 10.25 16.87 -38.94
CA VAL A 366 10.65 17.30 -40.29
C VAL A 366 9.42 17.48 -41.19
N ARG A 367 8.53 16.49 -41.26
CA ARG A 367 7.29 16.56 -42.08
C ARG A 367 6.39 17.75 -41.69
N ARG A 368 6.27 18.04 -40.39
CA ARG A 368 5.52 19.23 -39.90
C ARG A 368 6.16 20.54 -40.36
N ARG A 369 7.49 20.67 -40.24
CA ARG A 369 8.21 21.87 -40.69
C ARG A 369 8.11 22.07 -42.20
N GLU A 370 8.15 21.01 -42.99
CA GLU A 370 7.94 21.08 -44.45
C GLU A 370 6.52 21.55 -44.79
N ARG A 371 5.51 21.00 -44.10
CA ARG A 371 4.11 21.42 -44.25
C ARG A 371 3.91 22.89 -43.89
N ASP A 372 4.49 23.35 -42.77
CA ASP A 372 4.42 24.76 -42.33
C ASP A 372 5.13 25.71 -43.31
N GLN A 373 6.16 25.24 -44.00
CA GLN A 373 6.87 25.97 -45.06
C GLN A 373 6.12 25.94 -46.41
N GLY A 374 4.94 25.32 -46.49
CA GLY A 374 4.15 25.20 -47.72
C GLY A 374 4.74 24.21 -48.73
N VAL A 375 5.69 23.38 -48.32
CA VAL A 375 6.18 22.25 -49.12
C VAL A 375 5.14 21.15 -49.02
N MET A 376 4.13 21.20 -49.90
CA MET A 376 3.22 20.08 -50.10
C MET A 376 3.99 18.98 -50.81
N SER A 377 4.28 17.87 -50.12
CA SER A 377 4.77 16.67 -50.78
C SER A 377 3.75 16.26 -51.85
N LEU A 378 4.18 16.25 -53.11
CA LEU A 378 3.35 15.96 -54.29
C LEU A 378 2.70 14.56 -54.26
N PHE A 379 3.06 13.73 -53.29
CA PHE A 379 2.56 12.37 -53.09
C PHE A 379 1.58 12.19 -51.91
N GLY A 380 1.38 13.21 -51.06
CA GLY A 380 0.55 13.08 -49.85
C GLY A 380 -0.97 13.11 -50.07
N ASP A 381 -1.44 13.64 -51.20
CA ASP A 381 -2.87 13.89 -51.47
C ASP A 381 -3.47 12.97 -52.56
N LEU A 382 -2.72 11.97 -53.03
CA LEU A 382 -3.17 10.96 -54.01
C LEU A 382 -3.75 9.69 -53.37
N GLY A 383 -4.12 9.74 -52.10
CA GLY A 383 -4.73 8.62 -51.36
C GLY A 383 -6.25 8.51 -51.50
N GLY A 384 -6.81 9.00 -52.61
CA GLY A 384 -8.24 8.88 -52.92
C GLY A 384 -8.52 7.69 -53.83
N ASP A 385 -9.11 6.65 -53.24
CA ASP A 385 -9.98 5.65 -53.89
C ASP A 385 -9.39 4.87 -55.09
N ASP A 386 -8.48 3.92 -54.82
CA ASP A 386 -8.47 2.65 -55.55
C ASP A 386 -7.61 1.58 -54.85
N GLY A 387 -8.13 0.35 -54.80
CA GLY A 387 -7.52 -0.78 -54.11
C GLY A 387 -6.19 -1.23 -54.72
N GLY A 388 -5.08 -0.84 -54.09
CA GLY A 388 -3.74 -1.34 -54.38
C GLY A 388 -2.71 -0.71 -53.44
N GLY A 389 -1.91 -1.54 -52.75
CA GLY A 389 -1.04 -1.13 -51.64
C GLY A 389 -0.19 0.12 -51.90
N GLY A 390 -0.56 1.23 -51.27
CA GLY A 390 0.33 2.37 -51.09
C GLY A 390 1.50 1.97 -50.18
N PHE A 391 2.72 2.33 -50.57
CA PHE A 391 3.88 2.25 -49.68
C PHE A 391 3.61 3.15 -48.46
N ASP A 392 3.24 2.57 -47.33
CA ASP A 392 3.19 3.30 -46.08
C ASP A 392 4.64 3.66 -45.70
N GLU A 393 5.01 4.92 -45.94
CA GLU A 393 6.36 5.46 -45.71
C GLU A 393 6.62 5.71 -44.21
N ARG A 394 5.80 5.13 -43.33
CA ARG A 394 5.93 5.17 -41.88
C ARG A 394 6.96 4.15 -41.41
N VAL A 395 7.75 4.54 -40.42
CA VAL A 395 8.74 3.66 -39.79
C VAL A 395 8.00 2.53 -39.09
N SER A 396 8.19 1.28 -39.54
CA SER A 396 7.56 0.12 -38.93
C SER A 396 8.08 -0.10 -37.51
N ILE A 397 7.16 -0.28 -36.55
CA ILE A 397 7.49 -0.65 -35.18
C ILE A 397 7.74 -2.17 -35.12
N PRO A 398 8.94 -2.65 -34.75
CA PRO A 398 9.23 -4.08 -34.70
C PRO A 398 8.39 -4.80 -33.65
N ALA A 399 7.93 -6.02 -33.95
CA ALA A 399 7.19 -6.87 -33.01
C ALA A 399 8.12 -7.60 -32.01
N VAL A 400 9.00 -6.84 -31.34
CA VAL A 400 9.97 -7.37 -30.38
C VAL A 400 9.53 -7.01 -28.97
N GLU A 401 9.41 -8.01 -28.11
CA GLU A 401 9.02 -7.85 -26.71
C GLU A 401 10.23 -7.84 -25.76
N PHE A 402 10.08 -7.18 -24.61
CA PHE A 402 10.98 -7.39 -23.48
C PHE A 402 10.74 -8.77 -22.87
N ASP A 403 11.77 -9.32 -22.23
CA ASP A 403 11.50 -10.36 -21.25
C ASP A 403 10.75 -9.76 -20.04
N LYS A 404 10.13 -10.62 -19.24
CA LYS A 404 9.30 -10.18 -18.10
C LYS A 404 10.13 -9.39 -17.07
N ALA A 405 11.38 -9.79 -16.83
CA ALA A 405 12.24 -9.17 -15.83
C ALA A 405 12.62 -7.74 -16.22
N ASP A 406 13.04 -7.52 -17.47
CA ASP A 406 13.37 -6.21 -18.01
C ASP A 406 12.15 -5.29 -18.05
N ARG A 407 10.99 -5.80 -18.46
CA ARG A 407 9.73 -5.02 -18.46
C ARG A 407 9.40 -4.52 -17.06
N LEU A 408 9.43 -5.42 -16.07
CA LEU A 408 9.15 -5.08 -14.67
C LEU A 408 10.18 -4.11 -14.09
N LYS A 409 11.46 -4.28 -14.44
CA LYS A 409 12.52 -3.37 -14.03
C LYS A 409 12.27 -1.94 -14.54
N PHE A 410 11.84 -1.78 -15.79
CA PHE A 410 11.49 -0.46 -16.32
C PHE A 410 10.26 0.15 -15.65
N GLU A 411 9.24 -0.65 -15.34
CA GLU A 411 8.09 -0.17 -14.58
C GLU A 411 8.51 0.32 -13.20
N LYS A 412 9.30 -0.44 -12.46
CA LYS A 412 9.79 0.01 -11.15
C LYS A 412 10.64 1.28 -11.27
N GLU A 413 11.49 1.38 -12.29
CA GLU A 413 12.32 2.57 -12.52
C GLU A 413 11.50 3.83 -12.82
N MET A 414 10.40 3.69 -13.57
CA MET A 414 9.56 4.82 -14.01
C MET A 414 8.40 5.14 -13.06
N LEU A 415 7.83 4.13 -12.41
CA LEU A 415 6.59 4.21 -11.61
C LEU A 415 6.84 4.03 -10.10
N GLY A 416 8.01 3.53 -9.70
CA GLY A 416 8.37 3.25 -8.31
C GLY A 416 7.93 1.88 -7.79
N LEU A 417 7.14 1.12 -8.55
CA LEU A 417 6.69 -0.23 -8.21
C LEU A 417 6.41 -1.09 -9.46
N TYR A 418 6.20 -2.38 -9.23
CA TYR A 418 5.62 -3.30 -10.21
C TYR A 418 4.09 -3.13 -10.27
N VAL A 419 3.59 -2.48 -11.32
CA VAL A 419 2.16 -2.15 -11.47
C VAL A 419 1.44 -3.19 -12.32
N SER A 420 2.04 -3.59 -13.45
CA SER A 420 1.37 -4.50 -14.40
C SER A 420 1.32 -5.95 -13.94
N ASP A 421 2.29 -6.41 -13.15
CA ASP A 421 2.50 -7.83 -12.86
C ASP A 421 3.31 -7.99 -11.55
N HIS A 422 2.91 -8.90 -10.66
CA HIS A 422 3.69 -9.21 -9.47
C HIS A 422 4.91 -10.05 -9.86
N PRO A 423 6.09 -9.86 -9.25
CA PRO A 423 7.26 -10.70 -9.56
C PRO A 423 7.06 -12.20 -9.29
N LEU A 424 6.00 -12.57 -8.55
CA LEU A 424 5.63 -13.96 -8.26
C LEU A 424 4.70 -14.59 -9.29
N LEU A 425 4.09 -13.79 -10.17
CA LEU A 425 3.20 -14.32 -11.19
C LEU A 425 4.02 -15.08 -12.25
N GLY A 426 3.65 -16.33 -12.55
CA GLY A 426 4.39 -17.27 -13.39
C GLY A 426 5.38 -18.19 -12.64
N VAL A 427 5.55 -18.01 -11.33
CA VAL A 427 6.42 -18.85 -10.48
C VAL A 427 5.67 -19.44 -9.28
N GLU A 428 4.34 -19.31 -9.25
CA GLU A 428 3.46 -19.68 -8.15
C GLU A 428 3.55 -21.16 -7.83
N ALA A 429 3.52 -22.01 -8.85
CA ALA A 429 3.57 -23.46 -8.67
C ALA A 429 4.94 -23.91 -8.11
N ALA A 430 6.02 -23.27 -8.57
CA ALA A 430 7.37 -23.54 -8.08
C ALA A 430 7.55 -23.05 -6.64
N LEU A 431 6.99 -21.87 -6.31
CA LEU A 431 6.99 -21.32 -4.97
C LEU A 431 6.14 -22.16 -4.02
N ARG A 432 4.91 -22.54 -4.41
CA ARG A 432 3.97 -23.32 -3.59
C ARG A 432 4.54 -24.69 -3.18
N ARG A 433 5.44 -25.27 -3.97
CA ARG A 433 6.15 -26.52 -3.65
C ARG A 433 7.24 -26.37 -2.59
N LYS A 434 7.74 -25.14 -2.38
CA LYS A 434 8.84 -24.84 -1.46
C LYS A 434 8.37 -24.18 -0.16
N VAL A 435 7.06 -23.99 0.01
CA VAL A 435 6.45 -23.33 1.17
C VAL A 435 5.40 -24.24 1.81
N ASP A 436 5.18 -24.09 3.12
CA ASP A 436 4.22 -24.91 3.87
C ASP A 436 2.79 -24.33 3.79
N CYS A 437 2.67 -23.02 3.61
CA CYS A 437 1.41 -22.30 3.51
C CYS A 437 1.62 -20.93 2.85
N SER A 438 0.53 -20.25 2.47
CA SER A 438 0.57 -18.86 2.04
C SER A 438 0.78 -17.93 3.24
N VAL A 439 1.14 -16.69 2.97
CA VAL A 439 1.25 -15.64 3.97
C VAL A 439 -0.12 -15.39 4.64
N ALA A 440 -1.21 -15.47 3.88
CA ALA A 440 -2.56 -15.38 4.42
C ALA A 440 -2.88 -16.55 5.37
N GLU A 441 -2.58 -17.79 4.97
CA GLU A 441 -2.78 -19.00 5.78
C GLU A 441 -1.89 -19.03 7.03
N ALA A 442 -0.75 -18.33 7.01
CA ALA A 442 0.12 -18.20 8.18
C ALA A 442 -0.59 -17.46 9.33
N ALA A 443 -1.58 -16.62 9.02
CA ALA A 443 -2.38 -15.93 10.01
C ALA A 443 -3.26 -16.86 10.84
N ASP A 444 -3.52 -18.10 10.39
CA ASP A 444 -4.33 -19.08 11.13
C ASP A 444 -3.49 -20.07 11.96
N LYS A 445 -2.16 -19.97 11.90
CA LYS A 445 -1.25 -20.88 12.63
C LYS A 445 -0.98 -20.41 14.06
N ASP A 446 -0.78 -21.36 14.98
CA ASP A 446 -0.51 -21.08 16.39
C ASP A 446 0.76 -20.26 16.64
N ASP A 447 0.80 -19.54 17.78
CA ASP A 447 2.00 -18.83 18.19
C ASP A 447 3.18 -19.79 18.31
N GLY A 448 4.28 -19.39 17.69
CA GLY A 448 5.50 -20.16 17.69
C GLY A 448 5.56 -21.37 16.77
N ALA A 449 4.54 -21.60 15.94
CA ALA A 449 4.63 -22.55 14.85
C ALA A 449 5.81 -22.19 13.93
N ILE A 450 6.57 -23.21 13.52
CA ILE A 450 7.64 -23.06 12.55
C ILE A 450 7.09 -23.45 11.19
N VAL A 451 7.13 -22.53 10.25
CA VAL A 451 6.68 -22.73 8.87
C VAL A 451 7.70 -22.16 7.90
N VAL A 452 7.61 -22.58 6.64
CA VAL A 452 8.31 -21.98 5.51
C VAL A 452 7.31 -21.16 4.71
N LEU A 453 7.56 -19.85 4.63
CA LEU A 453 6.82 -18.94 3.76
C LEU A 453 7.68 -18.57 2.57
N GLY A 454 7.06 -18.12 1.49
CA GLY A 454 7.77 -17.70 0.30
C GLY A 454 7.08 -16.54 -0.36
N GLY A 455 7.88 -15.66 -0.93
CA GLY A 455 7.38 -14.41 -1.47
C GLY A 455 8.52 -13.51 -1.94
N VAL A 456 8.17 -12.28 -2.26
CA VAL A 456 9.12 -11.24 -2.67
C VAL A 456 9.47 -10.39 -1.46
N ILE A 457 10.76 -10.10 -1.29
CA ILE A 457 11.22 -9.12 -0.31
C ILE A 457 10.84 -7.72 -0.77
N THR A 458 10.12 -6.98 0.06
CA THR A 458 9.85 -5.55 -0.09
C THR A 458 10.23 -4.78 1.18
N ASN A 459 10.51 -3.48 1.06
CA ASN A 459 10.82 -2.59 2.18
C ASN A 459 11.96 -3.09 3.10
N LEU A 460 13.05 -3.61 2.52
CA LEU A 460 14.21 -4.08 3.29
C LEU A 460 14.90 -2.93 4.05
N ALA A 461 14.76 -2.92 5.36
CA ALA A 461 15.40 -1.96 6.26
C ALA A 461 16.45 -2.65 7.13
N ARG A 462 17.71 -2.21 7.03
CA ARG A 462 18.78 -2.60 7.95
C ARG A 462 18.70 -1.72 9.20
N LYS A 463 18.60 -2.34 10.37
CA LYS A 463 18.43 -1.69 11.68
C LYS A 463 19.49 -2.18 12.66
N PHE A 464 19.57 -1.54 13.81
CA PHE A 464 20.40 -1.99 14.93
C PHE A 464 19.52 -2.39 16.11
N THR A 465 19.88 -3.49 16.76
CA THR A 465 19.26 -3.91 18.02
C THR A 465 19.65 -2.95 19.14
N LYS A 466 18.96 -3.01 20.30
CA LYS A 466 19.33 -2.24 21.50
C LYS A 466 20.77 -2.51 21.98
N LYS A 467 21.36 -3.66 21.61
CA LYS A 467 22.74 -4.05 21.93
C LYS A 467 23.77 -3.53 20.92
N GLY A 468 23.33 -2.91 19.82
CA GLY A 468 24.19 -2.41 18.75
C GLY A 468 24.46 -3.41 17.62
N ASP A 469 23.96 -4.63 17.70
CA ASP A 469 24.12 -5.62 16.63
C ASP A 469 23.19 -5.30 15.45
N GLN A 470 23.69 -5.47 14.23
CA GLN A 470 22.91 -5.23 13.01
C GLN A 470 21.85 -6.33 12.80
N MET A 471 20.63 -5.92 12.48
CA MET A 471 19.49 -6.76 12.13
C MET A 471 18.85 -6.25 10.83
N ALA A 472 17.99 -7.04 10.21
CA ALA A 472 17.18 -6.59 9.07
C ALA A 472 15.70 -6.85 9.34
N VAL A 473 14.86 -5.95 8.85
CA VAL A 473 13.41 -6.09 8.85
C VAL A 473 12.94 -5.82 7.43
N PHE A 474 12.12 -6.70 6.88
CA PHE A 474 11.52 -6.54 5.56
C PHE A 474 10.09 -7.07 5.56
N VAL A 475 9.34 -6.76 4.51
CA VAL A 475 8.01 -7.33 4.27
C VAL A 475 8.16 -8.44 3.23
N LEU A 476 7.67 -9.64 3.57
CA LEU A 476 7.55 -10.74 2.63
C LEU A 476 6.13 -10.69 2.06
N GLU A 477 6.03 -10.44 0.76
CA GLU A 477 4.77 -10.32 0.04
C GLU A 477 4.57 -11.56 -0.84
N ASP A 478 3.43 -12.23 -0.70
CA ASP A 478 2.94 -13.21 -1.68
C ASP A 478 1.78 -12.62 -2.50
N LEU A 479 1.08 -13.43 -3.29
CA LEU A 479 -0.03 -12.93 -4.11
C LEU A 479 -1.28 -12.57 -3.30
N ASP A 480 -1.40 -13.11 -2.08
CA ASP A 480 -2.62 -13.05 -1.27
C ASP A 480 -2.49 -12.11 -0.07
N ALA A 481 -1.28 -11.95 0.49
CA ALA A 481 -1.02 -11.18 1.69
C ALA A 481 0.47 -10.77 1.84
N ALA A 482 0.75 -9.98 2.88
CA ALA A 482 2.08 -9.55 3.23
C ALA A 482 2.34 -9.71 4.74
N ILE A 483 3.56 -10.10 5.12
CA ILE A 483 3.97 -10.31 6.52
C ILE A 483 5.33 -9.68 6.80
N GLU A 484 5.52 -9.07 7.96
CA GLU A 484 6.84 -8.55 8.33
C GLU A 484 7.73 -9.64 8.88
N VAL A 485 8.91 -9.74 8.28
CA VAL A 485 9.96 -10.67 8.64
C VAL A 485 11.09 -9.93 9.35
N THR A 486 11.44 -10.42 10.53
CA THR A 486 12.60 -9.96 11.29
C THR A 486 13.74 -10.96 11.18
N VAL A 487 14.89 -10.50 10.68
CA VAL A 487 16.14 -11.26 10.59
C VAL A 487 17.09 -10.80 11.67
N PHE A 488 17.31 -11.67 12.67
CA PHE A 488 18.22 -11.39 13.79
C PHE A 488 19.70 -11.47 13.37
N PRO A 489 20.62 -10.84 14.14
CA PRO A 489 22.03 -10.71 13.76
C PRO A 489 22.72 -12.01 13.32
N ARG A 490 22.44 -13.12 14.01
CA ARG A 490 23.02 -14.43 13.65
C ARG A 490 22.67 -14.85 12.23
N VAL A 491 21.38 -14.78 11.88
CA VAL A 491 20.89 -15.15 10.53
C VAL A 491 21.34 -14.11 9.50
N LEU A 492 21.40 -12.83 9.88
CA LEU A 492 21.87 -11.76 9.00
C LEU A 492 23.36 -11.90 8.65
N MET A 493 24.21 -12.37 9.58
CA MET A 493 25.63 -12.62 9.28
C MET A 493 25.81 -13.73 8.24
N GLU A 494 24.99 -14.78 8.32
CA GLU A 494 25.07 -15.94 7.41
C GLU A 494 24.41 -15.63 6.05
N GLN A 495 23.22 -15.02 6.05
CA GLN A 495 22.37 -14.87 4.87
C GLN A 495 22.22 -13.42 4.38
N GLY A 496 22.84 -12.42 5.02
CA GLY A 496 22.55 -11.01 4.77
C GLY A 496 23.02 -10.45 3.43
N HIS A 497 23.87 -11.18 2.71
CA HIS A 497 24.23 -10.89 1.31
C HIS A 497 23.12 -11.28 0.33
N LYS A 498 22.21 -12.16 0.75
CA LYS A 498 21.07 -12.64 -0.04
C LYS A 498 19.84 -11.73 0.05
N LEU A 499 19.81 -10.86 1.05
CA LEU A 499 18.70 -9.94 1.29
C LEU A 499 18.85 -8.71 0.39
N LEU A 500 18.08 -8.71 -0.69
CA LEU A 500 17.88 -7.60 -1.60
C LEU A 500 16.38 -7.41 -1.77
N ASP A 501 15.93 -6.16 -1.92
CA ASP A 501 14.57 -5.92 -2.38
C ASP A 501 14.36 -6.62 -3.74
N ASP A 502 13.14 -7.11 -3.95
CA ASP A 502 12.69 -7.88 -5.12
C ASP A 502 13.24 -9.31 -5.23
N ALA A 503 14.10 -9.74 -4.31
CA ALA A 503 14.52 -11.14 -4.28
C ALA A 503 13.33 -12.03 -3.92
N ILE A 504 13.06 -13.04 -4.75
CA ILE A 504 12.11 -14.11 -4.44
C ILE A 504 12.82 -15.07 -3.50
N VAL A 505 12.28 -15.21 -2.30
CA VAL A 505 12.90 -16.00 -1.24
C VAL A 505 11.91 -16.96 -0.63
N THR A 506 12.42 -18.07 -0.10
CA THR A 506 11.75 -18.78 0.99
C THR A 506 12.39 -18.39 2.32
N VAL A 507 11.53 -18.16 3.30
CA VAL A 507 11.91 -17.83 4.67
C VAL A 507 11.38 -18.92 5.57
N LYS A 508 12.29 -19.67 6.19
CA LYS A 508 11.93 -20.57 7.29
C LYS A 508 11.99 -19.77 8.58
N GLY A 509 10.91 -19.79 9.34
CA GLY A 509 10.83 -18.95 10.52
C GLY A 509 9.76 -19.39 11.50
N ARG A 510 9.78 -18.72 12.64
CA ARG A 510 8.81 -18.91 13.71
C ARG A 510 7.79 -17.79 13.65
N ILE A 511 6.51 -18.15 13.67
CA ILE A 511 5.41 -17.20 13.85
C ILE A 511 5.52 -16.58 15.24
N ASP A 512 5.50 -15.26 15.30
CA ASP A 512 5.57 -14.47 16.53
C ASP A 512 4.26 -13.71 16.70
N ARG A 513 3.41 -14.20 17.61
CA ARG A 513 2.16 -13.57 18.04
C ARG A 513 2.28 -12.96 19.43
N ARG A 514 3.49 -12.79 19.95
CA ARG A 514 3.71 -12.13 21.26
C ARG A 514 3.17 -10.70 21.31
N ASP A 515 3.00 -10.09 20.14
CA ASP A 515 2.21 -8.89 19.97
C ASP A 515 0.84 -9.33 19.42
N GLU A 516 -0.23 -9.30 20.23
CA GLU A 516 -1.60 -9.61 19.77
C GLU A 516 -2.01 -8.74 18.56
N ALA A 517 -1.31 -7.60 18.39
CA ALA A 517 -1.49 -6.67 17.31
C ALA A 517 -0.79 -7.09 16.00
N ARG A 518 0.21 -7.97 15.97
CA ARG A 518 0.91 -8.26 14.71
C ARG A 518 1.36 -9.70 14.63
N LEU A 519 0.96 -10.36 13.55
CA LEU A 519 1.61 -11.59 13.11
C LEU A 519 3.02 -11.22 12.61
N GLY A 520 4.02 -11.34 13.47
CA GLY A 520 5.41 -11.20 13.11
C GLY A 520 5.98 -12.54 12.64
N PHE A 521 7.03 -12.50 11.84
CA PHE A 521 7.75 -13.70 11.44
C PHE A 521 9.23 -13.57 11.77
N MET A 522 9.73 -14.41 12.67
CA MET A 522 11.15 -14.43 13.03
C MET A 522 11.90 -15.39 12.10
N ALA A 523 12.68 -14.85 11.18
CA ALA A 523 13.46 -15.65 10.25
C ALA A 523 14.54 -16.45 10.99
N GLN A 524 14.58 -17.75 10.71
CA GLN A 524 15.63 -18.67 11.13
C GLN A 524 16.59 -19.01 9.98
N ASP A 525 16.06 -19.08 8.75
CA ASP A 525 16.83 -19.27 7.52
C ASP A 525 16.16 -18.52 6.36
N VAL A 526 16.96 -18.06 5.39
CA VAL A 526 16.50 -17.38 4.17
C VAL A 526 17.23 -17.96 2.97
N GLN A 527 16.47 -18.41 1.97
CA GLN A 527 17.02 -18.97 0.74
C GLN A 527 16.47 -18.20 -0.46
N ILE A 528 17.35 -17.74 -1.34
CA ILE A 528 16.94 -17.18 -2.64
C ILE A 528 16.47 -18.34 -3.49
N ILE A 529 15.34 -18.14 -4.16
CA ILE A 529 14.89 -19.07 -5.19
C ILE A 529 15.49 -18.60 -6.52
N GLU A 530 16.65 -19.15 -6.85
CA GLU A 530 17.26 -18.98 -8.17
C GLU A 530 16.65 -19.98 -9.17
N GLY A 531 16.65 -19.63 -10.46
CA GLY A 531 16.27 -20.57 -11.53
C GLY A 531 14.78 -20.88 -11.62
N LEU A 532 13.91 -19.91 -11.31
CA LEU A 532 12.45 -20.05 -11.46
C LEU A 532 11.95 -20.11 -12.91
N ASP A 533 12.86 -20.03 -13.89
CA ASP A 533 12.56 -20.31 -15.29
C ASP A 533 12.23 -21.80 -15.48
N THR A 534 10.93 -22.12 -15.43
CA THR A 534 10.39 -23.40 -15.93
C THR A 534 10.78 -23.68 -17.40
N ALA A 535 11.31 -22.67 -18.11
CA ALA A 535 11.87 -22.79 -19.45
C ALA A 535 13.18 -23.60 -19.54
N SER A 536 13.90 -23.85 -18.43
CA SER A 536 15.20 -24.56 -18.46
C SER A 536 15.07 -26.08 -18.28
N ALA A 537 13.97 -26.57 -17.71
CA ALA A 537 13.74 -28.00 -17.52
C ALA A 537 13.31 -28.68 -18.82
N ALA A 538 13.89 -29.85 -19.14
CA ALA A 538 13.55 -30.59 -20.36
C ALA A 538 12.04 -30.92 -20.38
N PRO A 539 11.32 -30.61 -21.48
CA PRO A 539 9.86 -30.79 -21.53
C PRO A 539 9.47 -32.25 -21.68
N LEU A 540 8.45 -32.71 -20.96
CA LEU A 540 7.80 -33.99 -21.22
C LEU A 540 6.80 -33.83 -22.36
N ARG A 541 6.95 -34.57 -23.46
CA ARG A 541 5.98 -34.57 -24.56
C ARG A 541 5.17 -35.86 -24.56
N LEU A 542 3.85 -35.75 -24.43
CA LEU A 542 2.91 -36.86 -24.49
C LEU A 542 2.25 -36.91 -25.86
N ARG A 543 2.43 -38.00 -26.61
CA ARG A 543 1.75 -38.23 -27.89
C ARG A 543 0.58 -39.17 -27.69
N VAL A 544 -0.63 -38.62 -27.75
CA VAL A 544 -1.86 -39.40 -27.54
C VAL A 544 -2.74 -39.34 -28.80
N PRO A 545 -3.02 -40.48 -29.46
CA PRO A 545 -3.95 -40.52 -30.58
C PRO A 545 -5.34 -40.01 -30.16
N ALA A 546 -5.93 -39.11 -30.94
CA ALA A 546 -7.24 -38.51 -30.65
C ALA A 546 -8.35 -39.57 -30.49
N THR A 547 -8.25 -40.68 -31.23
CA THR A 547 -9.17 -41.83 -31.14
C THR A 547 -9.06 -42.62 -29.84
N SER A 548 -7.98 -42.42 -29.08
CA SER A 548 -7.70 -43.16 -27.86
C SER A 548 -7.93 -42.36 -26.59
N LEU A 549 -8.26 -41.06 -26.70
CA LEU A 549 -8.62 -40.17 -25.60
C LEU A 549 -10.09 -40.36 -25.21
N ASN A 550 -10.33 -40.80 -23.97
CA ASN A 550 -11.65 -40.83 -23.34
C ASN A 550 -11.54 -40.28 -21.91
N GLU A 551 -12.68 -40.02 -21.27
CA GLU A 551 -12.73 -39.40 -19.93
C GLU A 551 -11.93 -40.18 -18.88
N LEU A 552 -11.99 -41.52 -18.92
CA LEU A 552 -11.22 -42.40 -18.02
C LEU A 552 -9.71 -42.22 -18.18
N LYS A 553 -9.20 -42.18 -19.42
CA LYS A 553 -7.77 -41.98 -19.68
C LYS A 553 -7.31 -40.56 -19.33
N ILE A 554 -8.14 -39.55 -19.59
CA ILE A 554 -7.82 -38.18 -19.17
C ILE A 554 -7.71 -38.11 -17.65
N HIS A 555 -8.63 -38.76 -16.92
CA HIS A 555 -8.56 -38.83 -15.46
C HIS A 555 -7.31 -39.58 -14.98
N GLN A 556 -6.94 -40.66 -15.65
CA GLN A 556 -5.72 -41.43 -15.34
C GLN A 556 -4.44 -40.62 -15.58
N ILE A 557 -4.33 -39.92 -16.71
CA ILE A 557 -3.20 -39.02 -17.00
C ILE A 557 -3.13 -37.92 -15.94
N ARG A 558 -4.25 -37.27 -15.67
CA ARG A 558 -4.35 -36.21 -14.66
C ARG A 558 -3.88 -36.70 -13.28
N LYS A 559 -4.25 -37.92 -12.89
CA LYS A 559 -3.84 -38.54 -11.64
C LYS A 559 -2.33 -38.77 -11.60
N ILE A 560 -1.76 -39.43 -12.61
CA ILE A 560 -0.32 -39.73 -12.67
C ILE A 560 0.51 -38.44 -12.64
N LEU A 561 0.12 -37.42 -13.43
CA LEU A 561 0.85 -36.14 -13.44
C LEU A 561 0.81 -35.44 -12.07
N ARG A 562 -0.28 -35.56 -11.32
CA ARG A 562 -0.41 -34.98 -9.97
C ARG A 562 0.33 -35.77 -8.90
N GLU A 563 0.53 -37.07 -9.09
CA GLU A 563 1.27 -37.93 -8.15
C GLU A 563 2.79 -37.75 -8.24
N HIS A 564 3.31 -37.22 -9.36
CA HIS A 564 4.75 -37.04 -9.61
C HIS A 564 5.14 -35.59 -9.96
N PRO A 565 4.92 -34.61 -9.07
CA PRO A 565 5.21 -33.20 -9.36
C PRO A 565 6.72 -32.94 -9.52
N GLY A 566 7.10 -32.08 -10.48
CA GLY A 566 8.49 -31.67 -10.72
C GLY A 566 8.60 -30.51 -11.72
N GLU A 567 9.80 -30.20 -12.18
CA GLU A 567 10.09 -28.93 -12.88
C GLU A 567 9.81 -28.98 -14.40
N SER A 568 9.61 -30.17 -14.97
CA SER A 568 9.47 -30.34 -16.41
C SER A 568 8.06 -30.04 -16.91
N PRO A 569 7.89 -29.08 -17.85
CA PRO A 569 6.59 -28.76 -18.43
C PRO A 569 6.08 -29.90 -19.32
N VAL A 570 4.76 -30.13 -19.29
CA VAL A 570 4.11 -31.21 -20.04
C VAL A 570 3.39 -30.67 -21.27
N TYR A 571 3.73 -31.21 -22.44
CA TYR A 571 3.12 -30.89 -23.72
C TYR A 571 2.36 -32.09 -24.25
N MET A 572 1.06 -31.95 -24.46
CA MET A 572 0.22 -33.01 -25.03
C MET A 572 0.00 -32.77 -26.53
N HIS A 573 0.51 -33.70 -27.34
CA HIS A 573 0.28 -33.79 -28.77
C HIS A 573 -0.98 -34.62 -29.03
N ILE A 574 -2.06 -33.96 -29.46
CA ILE A 574 -3.36 -34.57 -29.76
C ILE A 574 -3.54 -34.67 -31.28
N GLY A 575 -3.59 -35.89 -31.81
CA GLY A 575 -3.82 -36.14 -33.23
C GLY A 575 -2.71 -35.57 -34.15
N HIS A 576 -3.08 -35.11 -35.34
CA HIS A 576 -2.15 -34.53 -36.32
C HIS A 576 -2.06 -32.99 -36.15
N GLY A 577 -1.19 -32.54 -35.24
CA GLY A 577 -0.67 -31.16 -35.25
C GLY A 577 -1.10 -30.24 -34.10
N LYS A 578 -2.04 -30.63 -33.23
CA LYS A 578 -2.39 -29.83 -32.04
C LYS A 578 -1.47 -30.16 -30.88
N VAL A 579 -0.78 -29.15 -30.36
CA VAL A 579 0.06 -29.24 -29.16
C VAL A 579 -0.54 -28.34 -28.10
N VAL A 580 -0.86 -28.91 -26.95
CA VAL A 580 -1.38 -28.18 -25.78
C VAL A 580 -0.34 -28.25 -24.68
N ARG A 581 0.16 -27.10 -24.24
CA ARG A 581 0.92 -27.03 -22.98
C ARG A 581 -0.08 -27.13 -21.83
N LEU A 582 0.14 -28.08 -20.93
CA LEU A 582 -0.67 -28.20 -19.72
C LEU A 582 -0.27 -27.11 -18.72
N ALA A 583 -1.22 -26.71 -17.86
CA ALA A 583 -0.96 -25.73 -16.80
C ALA A 583 0.17 -26.20 -15.86
N ASP A 584 0.86 -25.26 -15.20
CA ASP A 584 2.06 -25.55 -14.41
C ASP A 584 1.80 -26.46 -13.19
N GLU A 585 0.54 -26.59 -12.76
CA GLU A 585 0.12 -27.59 -11.77
C GLU A 585 0.37 -29.05 -12.23
N PHE A 586 0.58 -29.27 -13.53
CA PHE A 586 0.90 -30.57 -14.14
C PHE A 586 2.37 -30.72 -14.53
N CYS A 587 3.28 -29.82 -14.13
CA CYS A 587 4.71 -30.02 -14.32
C CYS A 587 5.21 -31.19 -13.44
N VAL A 588 6.07 -32.04 -14.01
CA VAL A 588 6.41 -33.36 -13.43
C VAL A 588 7.91 -33.59 -13.28
N ASP A 589 8.27 -34.53 -12.41
CA ASP A 589 9.63 -35.08 -12.29
C ASP A 589 9.80 -36.18 -13.35
N LEU A 590 10.61 -35.92 -14.37
CA LEU A 590 10.83 -36.85 -15.49
C LEU A 590 11.33 -38.22 -15.04
N ASP A 591 12.19 -38.28 -14.02
CA ASP A 591 12.80 -39.54 -13.59
C ASP A 591 11.78 -40.45 -12.91
N ARG A 592 10.72 -39.87 -12.33
CA ARG A 592 9.68 -40.61 -11.60
C ARG A 592 8.46 -40.92 -12.47
N VAL A 593 8.03 -39.94 -13.28
CA VAL A 593 6.74 -40.00 -13.98
C VAL A 593 6.78 -40.86 -15.26
N VAL A 594 7.95 -40.95 -15.92
CA VAL A 594 8.07 -41.58 -17.25
C VAL A 594 7.71 -43.07 -17.21
N GLY A 595 8.09 -43.78 -16.13
CA GLY A 595 7.78 -45.20 -15.98
C GLY A 595 6.27 -45.47 -15.94
N GLU A 596 5.54 -44.72 -15.11
CA GLU A 596 4.10 -44.88 -14.96
C GLU A 596 3.31 -44.42 -16.19
N LEU A 597 3.75 -43.34 -16.83
CA LEU A 597 3.12 -42.87 -18.07
C LEU A 597 3.31 -43.88 -19.22
N ARG A 598 4.49 -44.51 -19.34
CA ARG A 598 4.72 -45.57 -20.33
C ARG A 598 3.87 -46.80 -20.05
N MET A 599 3.63 -47.14 -18.78
CA MET A 599 2.72 -48.23 -18.42
C MET A 599 1.25 -47.91 -18.74
N ALA A 600 0.82 -46.67 -18.50
CA ALA A 600 -0.57 -46.27 -18.70
C ALA A 600 -0.93 -45.99 -20.16
N LEU A 601 0.01 -45.43 -20.94
CA LEU A 601 -0.24 -44.92 -22.30
C LEU A 601 0.50 -45.69 -23.40
N GLY A 602 1.45 -46.56 -23.04
CA GLY A 602 2.33 -47.25 -23.97
C GLY A 602 3.66 -46.52 -24.15
N HIS A 603 4.70 -47.27 -24.55
CA HIS A 603 6.07 -46.77 -24.64
C HIS A 603 6.21 -45.57 -25.59
N ASP A 604 5.54 -45.62 -26.74
CA ASP A 604 5.62 -44.62 -27.81
C ASP A 604 4.82 -43.34 -27.51
N ALA A 605 4.06 -43.32 -26.42
CA ALA A 605 3.28 -42.15 -26.00
C ALA A 605 4.13 -41.13 -25.26
N VAL A 606 5.32 -41.49 -24.75
CA VAL A 606 6.22 -40.58 -24.04
C VAL A 606 7.42 -40.24 -24.92
N VAL A 607 7.53 -38.97 -25.29
CA VAL A 607 8.64 -38.39 -26.06
C VAL A 607 9.39 -37.44 -25.13
N LEU A 608 10.67 -37.69 -24.92
CA LEU A 608 11.57 -36.86 -24.11
C LEU A 608 12.43 -35.98 -25.00
#